data_AF-A0AAD7XMP7-F1
#
_entry.id   AF-A0AAD7XMP7-F1
#
_cell.length_a   1.000
_cell.length_b   1.000
_cell.length_c   1.000
_cell.angle_alpha   90.00
_cell.angle_beta   90.00
_cell.angle_gamma   90.00
#
_symmetry.space_group_name_H-M   'P 1'
#
loop_
_entity.id
_entity.type
_entity.pdbx_description
1 polymer ?
#
loop_
_entity_poly.entity_id
_entity_poly.type
_entity_poly.pdbx_seq_one_letter_code
_entity_poly.pdbx_strand_id
1 'polypeptide(L)'
;MRGPHHQRRGSRPIEEMEKRRQYESRIEETVRRNLEVVKTTQRALWENKTEAVIEKSQRERRVDALKERRRRDLTDRRLRLAALLNEEAAAYRAAAREAGETAEMRKARLSERARLLSEKREKERREYVAECYRRQRRAACDDVRSRDSEAVAKVVEAERESQTAAKALARAAAQEEEARYVEDWKARLKQADEDEKAKVDGTRSRAREVKTALEEQVEDRRRREEERRRKREQEDAEELADLGRARAADQEAAHKAREEARDRGLGVQEFNRAQQAARTRRAEEEKRRDLLLLDYALKCEEEANRRDEAKAENEEEMARRYKSYLDGFAKKQEEDDAKITAERLEIENRIWKQKDDEQRKQAEARAYLMAQVNAGRQEQLARQRRALIDEKAERRAEVEALRRQREDLDRQEDEKLARRQAVYKANMLEVRDQMATKANLRADERQAAYLEAKLQAKVDRDHAAAVANEGGVVRTHHPLKGTQWYT
;
A
#
# COMPACT_ATOMS: atom_id res chain seq x y z
N MET A 1 -89.50 -21.27 178.13
CA MET A 1 -89.09 -20.52 179.34
C MET A 1 -88.27 -19.33 178.87
N ARG A 2 -88.85 -18.14 178.94
CA ARG A 2 -88.71 -17.19 180.07
C ARG A 2 -87.35 -16.51 180.06
N GLY A 3 -87.31 -15.32 179.43
CA GLY A 3 -86.41 -14.19 179.73
C GLY A 3 -84.89 -14.45 179.72
N PRO A 4 -84.08 -13.41 180.01
CA PRO A 4 -84.38 -12.00 180.06
C PRO A 4 -83.64 -11.17 178.99
N HIS A 5 -84.26 -10.03 178.68
CA HIS A 5 -83.61 -8.76 178.37
C HIS A 5 -82.13 -8.70 178.74
N HIS A 6 -81.23 -8.54 177.76
CA HIS A 6 -80.02 -7.74 177.91
C HIS A 6 -79.81 -6.93 176.64
N GLN A 7 -80.16 -5.64 176.74
CA GLN A 7 -79.72 -4.59 175.84
C GLN A 7 -78.19 -4.61 175.77
N ARG A 8 -77.56 -5.23 174.75
CA ARG A 8 -76.14 -5.01 174.43
C ARG A 8 -75.88 -5.07 172.92
N ARG A 9 -75.69 -3.86 172.39
CA ARG A 9 -74.81 -3.44 171.27
C ARG A 9 -74.58 -4.48 170.17
N GLY A 10 -75.27 -4.31 169.03
CA GLY A 10 -75.08 -5.16 167.83
C GLY A 10 -73.64 -5.16 167.28
N SER A 11 -73.16 -6.37 166.86
CA SER A 11 -71.84 -6.72 166.25
C SER A 11 -71.97 -7.15 164.77
N ARG A 12 -70.87 -7.05 163.99
CA ARG A 12 -70.85 -6.94 162.52
C ARG A 12 -70.59 -8.27 161.76
N PRO A 13 -71.20 -8.51 160.58
CA PRO A 13 -71.20 -9.79 159.82
C PRO A 13 -69.89 -10.44 159.27
N ILE A 14 -68.67 -10.09 159.67
CA ILE A 14 -67.45 -10.47 158.91
C ILE A 14 -66.86 -11.86 159.25
N GLU A 15 -67.12 -12.42 160.43
CA GLU A 15 -66.24 -13.47 161.00
C GLU A 15 -66.45 -14.92 160.51
N GLU A 16 -67.56 -15.30 159.88
CA GLU A 16 -67.87 -16.73 159.62
C GLU A 16 -67.19 -17.37 158.39
N MET A 17 -66.63 -16.60 157.46
CA MET A 17 -66.14 -17.14 156.18
C MET A 17 -64.80 -17.90 156.24
N GLU A 18 -63.98 -17.73 157.29
CA GLU A 18 -62.57 -18.14 157.21
C GLU A 18 -62.34 -19.65 157.35
N LYS A 19 -63.16 -20.37 158.11
CA LYS A 19 -62.85 -21.75 158.52
C LYS A 19 -62.95 -22.81 157.42
N ARG A 20 -63.78 -22.62 156.39
CA ARG A 20 -63.90 -23.60 155.28
C ARG A 20 -62.65 -23.71 154.42
N ARG A 21 -61.77 -22.70 154.45
CA ARG A 21 -60.65 -22.61 153.51
C ARG A 21 -59.52 -23.62 153.74
N GLN A 22 -59.38 -24.23 154.92
CA GLN A 22 -58.17 -24.98 155.25
C GLN A 22 -58.18 -26.45 154.79
N TYR A 23 -59.32 -27.13 154.82
CA TYR A 23 -59.36 -28.58 154.54
C TYR A 23 -59.15 -28.90 153.06
N GLU A 24 -59.66 -28.04 152.19
CA GLU A 24 -59.47 -28.12 150.73
C GLU A 24 -57.97 -28.15 150.37
N SER A 25 -57.11 -27.55 151.19
CA SER A 25 -55.68 -27.39 150.88
C SER A 25 -54.86 -28.69 150.84
N ARG A 26 -55.24 -29.78 151.53
CA ARG A 26 -54.40 -30.99 151.62
C ARG A 26 -54.62 -32.02 150.51
N ILE A 27 -55.87 -32.23 150.10
CA ILE A 27 -56.19 -33.15 148.99
C ILE A 27 -55.59 -32.64 147.68
N GLU A 28 -55.47 -31.31 147.59
CA GLU A 28 -54.74 -30.67 146.51
C GLU A 28 -53.28 -31.16 146.38
N GLU A 29 -52.62 -31.61 147.46
CA GLU A 29 -51.18 -31.86 147.47
C GLU A 29 -50.78 -33.26 146.95
N THR A 30 -51.54 -34.31 147.23
CA THR A 30 -51.22 -35.67 146.73
C THR A 30 -51.62 -35.86 145.27
N VAL A 31 -52.77 -35.30 144.88
CA VAL A 31 -53.20 -35.20 143.49
C VAL A 31 -52.12 -34.48 142.66
N ARG A 32 -51.45 -33.47 143.23
CA ARG A 32 -50.31 -32.83 142.57
C ARG A 32 -49.19 -33.81 142.22
N ARG A 33 -48.76 -34.70 143.13
CA ARG A 33 -47.57 -35.55 142.90
C ARG A 33 -47.77 -36.66 141.87
N ASN A 34 -48.93 -37.32 141.85
CA ASN A 34 -49.21 -38.33 140.83
C ASN A 34 -49.40 -37.72 139.44
N LEU A 35 -49.99 -36.51 139.40
CA LEU A 35 -50.03 -35.72 138.19
C LEU A 35 -48.60 -35.42 137.69
N GLU A 36 -47.59 -35.24 138.56
CA GLU A 36 -46.20 -35.05 138.11
C GLU A 36 -45.62 -36.29 137.42
N VAL A 37 -45.79 -37.50 137.95
CA VAL A 37 -45.20 -38.70 137.33
C VAL A 37 -45.81 -38.99 135.96
N VAL A 38 -47.14 -38.91 135.83
CA VAL A 38 -47.82 -39.06 134.53
C VAL A 38 -47.38 -37.97 133.56
N LYS A 39 -47.21 -36.73 134.05
CA LYS A 39 -46.63 -35.65 133.24
C LYS A 39 -45.23 -36.01 132.73
N THR A 40 -44.37 -36.61 133.55
CA THR A 40 -43.00 -36.98 133.13
C THR A 40 -42.95 -38.09 132.09
N THR A 41 -43.75 -39.14 132.20
CA THR A 41 -43.74 -40.26 131.23
C THR A 41 -44.39 -39.87 129.91
N GLN A 42 -45.49 -39.11 129.96
CA GLN A 42 -46.10 -38.53 128.76
C GLN A 42 -45.11 -37.60 128.04
N ARG A 43 -44.30 -36.85 128.80
CA ARG A 43 -43.22 -36.04 128.23
C ARG A 43 -42.16 -36.88 127.52
N ALA A 44 -41.69 -37.98 128.10
CA ALA A 44 -40.68 -38.84 127.45
C ALA A 44 -41.20 -39.53 126.17
N LEU A 45 -42.44 -40.03 126.18
CA LEU A 45 -43.06 -40.60 124.97
C LEU A 45 -43.29 -39.55 123.89
N TRP A 46 -43.64 -38.33 124.30
CA TRP A 46 -43.72 -37.19 123.39
C TRP A 46 -42.34 -36.89 122.80
N GLU A 47 -41.27 -36.84 123.60
CA GLU A 47 -39.89 -36.62 123.14
C GLU A 47 -39.46 -37.63 122.05
N ASN A 48 -39.64 -38.93 122.27
CA ASN A 48 -39.27 -39.95 121.27
C ASN A 48 -40.10 -39.87 119.97
N LYS A 49 -41.41 -39.61 120.09
CA LYS A 49 -42.26 -39.41 118.90
C LYS A 49 -41.85 -38.15 118.15
N THR A 50 -41.53 -37.08 118.87
CA THR A 50 -41.03 -35.85 118.25
C THR A 50 -39.68 -36.07 117.58
N GLU A 51 -38.78 -36.86 118.15
CA GLU A 51 -37.47 -37.16 117.55
C GLU A 51 -37.61 -37.90 116.22
N ALA A 52 -38.45 -38.94 116.16
CA ALA A 52 -38.72 -39.65 114.89
C ALA A 52 -39.36 -38.73 113.82
N VAL A 53 -40.25 -37.82 114.24
CA VAL A 53 -40.83 -36.79 113.35
C VAL A 53 -39.77 -35.80 112.89
N ILE A 54 -38.85 -35.39 113.78
CA ILE A 54 -37.73 -34.52 113.46
C ILE A 54 -36.81 -35.19 112.44
N GLU A 55 -36.41 -36.46 112.64
CA GLU A 55 -35.57 -37.19 111.70
C GLU A 55 -36.23 -37.33 110.32
N LYS A 56 -37.51 -37.71 110.28
CA LYS A 56 -38.26 -37.79 109.02
C LYS A 56 -38.29 -36.43 108.33
N SER A 57 -38.58 -35.36 109.08
CA SER A 57 -38.55 -33.99 108.55
C SER A 57 -37.17 -33.60 108.03
N GLN A 58 -36.09 -33.98 108.71
CA GLN A 58 -34.71 -33.74 108.24
C GLN A 58 -34.40 -34.49 106.94
N ARG A 59 -34.83 -35.76 106.82
CA ARG A 59 -34.67 -36.56 105.59
C ARG A 59 -35.48 -35.97 104.44
N GLU A 60 -36.72 -35.58 104.69
CA GLU A 60 -37.58 -34.91 103.71
C GLU A 60 -36.97 -33.58 103.25
N ARG A 61 -36.52 -32.73 104.18
CA ARG A 61 -35.79 -31.49 103.87
C ARG A 61 -34.56 -31.74 103.00
N ARG A 62 -33.81 -32.81 103.26
CA ARG A 62 -32.63 -33.18 102.45
C ARG A 62 -33.03 -33.63 101.05
N VAL A 63 -34.08 -34.45 100.92
CA VAL A 63 -34.61 -34.89 99.62
C VAL A 63 -35.12 -33.69 98.82
N ASP A 64 -35.84 -32.78 99.48
CA ASP A 64 -36.37 -31.58 98.84
C ASP A 64 -35.23 -30.64 98.43
N ALA A 65 -34.19 -30.49 99.25
CA ALA A 65 -32.99 -29.74 98.85
C ALA A 65 -32.29 -30.35 97.62
N LEU A 66 -32.23 -31.69 97.51
CA LEU A 66 -31.69 -32.36 96.32
C LEU A 66 -32.59 -32.20 95.09
N LYS A 67 -33.92 -32.25 95.26
CA LYS A 67 -34.87 -31.97 94.17
C LYS A 67 -34.76 -30.53 93.70
N GLU A 68 -34.67 -29.57 94.61
CA GLU A 68 -34.47 -28.17 94.29
C GLU A 68 -33.14 -27.92 93.59
N ARG A 69 -32.05 -28.58 94.03
CA ARG A 69 -30.78 -28.53 93.29
C ARG A 69 -30.93 -29.06 91.86
N ARG A 70 -31.57 -30.22 91.67
CA ARG A 70 -31.82 -30.77 90.33
C ARG A 70 -32.72 -29.87 89.47
N ARG A 71 -33.72 -29.21 90.08
CA ARG A 71 -34.58 -28.24 89.40
C ARG A 71 -33.77 -27.01 88.95
N ARG A 72 -32.87 -26.50 89.79
CA ARG A 72 -31.94 -25.43 89.43
C ARG A 72 -31.02 -25.85 88.29
N ASP A 73 -30.37 -27.01 88.39
CA ASP A 73 -29.49 -27.54 87.34
C ASP A 73 -30.24 -27.71 86.00
N LEU A 74 -31.49 -28.19 86.04
CA LEU A 74 -32.33 -28.32 84.85
C LEU A 74 -32.71 -26.95 84.27
N THR A 75 -33.02 -25.97 85.13
CA THR A 75 -33.33 -24.61 84.72
C THR A 75 -32.11 -23.95 84.07
N ASP A 76 -30.93 -24.11 84.66
CA ASP A 76 -29.66 -23.62 84.10
C ASP A 76 -29.38 -24.25 82.73
N ARG A 77 -29.59 -25.56 82.58
CA ARG A 77 -29.45 -26.24 81.28
C ARG A 77 -30.45 -25.71 80.25
N ARG A 78 -31.71 -25.49 80.65
CA ARG A 78 -32.74 -24.90 79.78
C ARG A 78 -32.39 -23.48 79.36
N LEU A 79 -31.86 -22.67 80.27
CA LEU A 79 -31.41 -21.31 79.98
C LEU A 79 -30.21 -21.32 79.02
N ARG A 80 -29.23 -22.20 79.22
CA ARG A 80 -28.09 -22.37 78.28
C ARG A 80 -28.54 -22.83 76.90
N LEU A 81 -29.45 -23.78 76.83
CA LEU A 81 -30.01 -24.24 75.55
C LEU A 81 -30.79 -23.13 74.86
N ALA A 82 -31.62 -22.38 75.60
CA ALA A 82 -32.35 -21.24 75.06
C ALA A 82 -31.40 -20.15 74.56
N ALA A 83 -30.30 -19.88 75.27
CA ALA A 83 -29.27 -18.95 74.81
C ALA A 83 -28.65 -19.41 73.49
N LEU A 84 -28.24 -20.68 73.38
CA LEU A 84 -27.65 -21.25 72.17
C LEU A 84 -28.62 -21.24 70.99
N LEU A 85 -29.88 -21.61 71.19
CA LEU A 85 -30.91 -21.54 70.16
C LEU A 85 -31.20 -20.10 69.72
N ASN A 86 -31.16 -19.14 70.64
CA ASN A 86 -31.32 -17.73 70.31
C ASN A 86 -30.11 -17.20 69.53
N GLU A 87 -28.89 -17.61 69.88
CA GLU A 87 -27.67 -17.29 69.15
C GLU A 87 -27.70 -17.86 67.73
N GLU A 88 -28.07 -19.13 67.56
CA GLU A 88 -28.25 -19.75 66.24
C GLU A 88 -29.33 -19.03 65.43
N ALA A 89 -30.50 -18.76 66.03
CA ALA A 89 -31.56 -18.03 65.35
C ALA A 89 -31.13 -16.61 64.95
N ALA A 90 -30.33 -15.93 65.78
CA ALA A 90 -29.76 -14.63 65.45
C ALA A 90 -28.75 -14.74 64.30
N ALA A 91 -27.88 -15.75 64.32
CA ALA A 91 -26.92 -16.02 63.26
C ALA A 91 -27.62 -16.34 61.93
N TYR A 92 -28.65 -17.17 61.92
CA TYR A 92 -29.44 -17.45 60.71
C TYR A 92 -30.15 -16.20 60.18
N ARG A 93 -30.71 -15.35 61.06
CA ARG A 93 -31.32 -14.08 60.65
C ARG A 93 -30.28 -13.12 60.06
N ALA A 94 -29.08 -13.07 60.63
CA ALA A 94 -27.98 -12.26 60.10
C ALA A 94 -27.53 -12.79 58.73
N ALA A 95 -27.24 -14.10 58.63
CA ALA A 95 -26.87 -14.75 57.39
C ALA A 95 -27.94 -14.61 56.30
N ALA A 96 -29.23 -14.71 56.63
CA ALA A 96 -30.31 -14.50 55.67
C ALA A 96 -30.40 -13.05 55.16
N ARG A 97 -30.03 -12.06 55.99
CA ARG A 97 -29.94 -10.65 55.57
C ARG A 97 -28.73 -10.41 54.68
N GLU A 98 -27.62 -11.10 54.92
CA GLU A 98 -26.36 -10.96 54.17
C GLU A 98 -26.31 -11.82 52.89
N ALA A 99 -26.99 -12.96 52.85
CA ALA A 99 -26.96 -13.88 51.71
C ALA A 99 -27.65 -13.33 50.46
N GLY A 100 -28.52 -12.33 50.60
CA GLY A 100 -29.15 -11.65 49.48
C GLY A 100 -28.26 -10.53 48.94
N GLU A 101 -28.10 -10.45 47.61
CA GLU A 101 -27.61 -9.22 46.99
C GLU A 101 -28.53 -8.06 47.41
N THR A 102 -27.97 -7.04 48.07
CA THR A 102 -28.73 -5.83 48.36
C THR A 102 -29.13 -5.14 47.06
N ALA A 103 -30.20 -4.35 47.09
CA ALA A 103 -30.64 -3.58 45.93
C ALA A 103 -29.51 -2.67 45.38
N GLU A 104 -28.67 -2.15 46.27
CA GLU A 104 -27.49 -1.34 45.91
C GLU A 104 -26.41 -2.16 45.20
N MET A 105 -26.07 -3.36 45.70
CA MET A 105 -25.12 -4.25 45.03
C MET A 105 -25.62 -4.67 43.65
N ARG A 106 -26.91 -5.00 43.51
CA ARG A 106 -27.51 -5.31 42.22
C ARG A 106 -27.45 -4.11 41.27
N LYS A 107 -27.77 -2.90 41.75
CA LYS A 107 -27.68 -1.66 40.97
C LYS A 107 -26.25 -1.37 40.55
N ALA A 108 -25.27 -1.55 41.44
CA ALA A 108 -23.85 -1.38 41.13
C ALA A 108 -23.40 -2.38 40.04
N ARG A 109 -23.75 -3.66 40.18
CA ARG A 109 -23.44 -4.70 39.17
C ARG A 109 -24.07 -4.40 37.81
N LEU A 110 -25.33 -3.95 37.77
CA LEU A 110 -25.99 -3.56 36.52
C LEU A 110 -25.37 -2.30 35.91
N SER A 111 -25.00 -1.32 36.74
CA SER A 111 -24.34 -0.08 36.30
C SER A 111 -22.96 -0.37 35.72
N GLU A 112 -22.20 -1.27 36.35
CA GLU A 112 -20.89 -1.71 35.88
C GLU A 112 -21.01 -2.46 34.55
N ARG A 113 -21.96 -3.39 34.45
CA ARG A 113 -22.25 -4.08 33.18
C ARG A 113 -22.65 -3.08 32.08
N ALA A 114 -23.45 -2.07 32.40
CA ALA A 114 -23.83 -1.03 31.44
C ALA A 114 -22.63 -0.19 31.00
N ARG A 115 -21.72 0.15 31.93
CA ARG A 115 -20.45 0.82 31.61
C ARG A 115 -19.58 -0.01 30.66
N LEU A 116 -19.35 -1.28 30.99
CA LEU A 116 -18.57 -2.19 30.13
C LEU A 116 -19.19 -2.35 28.74
N LEU A 117 -20.52 -2.42 28.65
CA LEU A 117 -21.21 -2.47 27.36
C LEU A 117 -21.05 -1.17 26.57
N SER A 118 -21.11 -0.02 27.25
CA SER A 118 -20.87 1.29 26.65
C SER A 118 -19.44 1.43 26.15
N GLU A 119 -18.45 1.02 26.94
CA GLU A 119 -17.04 1.02 26.56
C GLU A 119 -16.77 0.09 25.37
N LYS A 120 -17.40 -1.08 25.35
CA LYS A 120 -17.31 -2.00 24.21
C LYS A 120 -17.87 -1.38 22.93
N ARG A 121 -19.07 -0.79 23.00
CA ARG A 121 -19.69 -0.09 21.86
C ARG A 121 -18.85 1.10 21.40
N GLU A 122 -18.30 1.87 22.34
CA GLU A 122 -17.40 3.00 22.06
C GLU A 122 -16.13 2.53 21.35
N LYS A 123 -15.54 1.42 21.81
CA LYS A 123 -14.36 0.80 21.19
C LYS A 123 -14.68 0.34 19.77
N GLU A 124 -15.76 -0.41 19.58
CA GLU A 124 -16.22 -0.85 18.25
C GLU A 124 -16.48 0.35 17.33
N ARG A 125 -17.12 1.42 17.82
CA ARG A 125 -17.33 2.65 17.04
C ARG A 125 -16.00 3.30 16.65
N ARG A 126 -15.04 3.42 17.59
CA ARG A 126 -13.72 4.01 17.32
C ARG A 126 -12.93 3.19 16.30
N GLU A 127 -12.95 1.87 16.41
CA GLU A 127 -12.30 0.95 15.47
C GLU A 127 -12.91 1.09 14.06
N TYR A 128 -14.24 1.10 13.96
CA TYR A 128 -14.95 1.31 12.70
C TYR A 128 -14.62 2.68 12.08
N VAL A 129 -14.67 3.75 12.87
CA VAL A 129 -14.33 5.10 12.40
C VAL A 129 -12.86 5.19 11.96
N ALA A 130 -11.93 4.57 12.71
CA ALA A 130 -10.53 4.50 12.33
C ALA A 130 -10.33 3.74 11.01
N GLU A 131 -11.08 2.65 10.78
CA GLU A 131 -11.07 1.93 9.52
C GLU A 131 -11.61 2.77 8.36
N CYS A 132 -12.73 3.49 8.57
CA CYS A 132 -13.29 4.41 7.59
C CYS A 132 -12.30 5.51 7.21
N TYR A 133 -11.66 6.15 8.19
CA TYR A 133 -10.63 7.15 7.93
C TYR A 133 -9.42 6.55 7.20
N ARG A 134 -9.01 5.32 7.54
CA ARG A 134 -7.94 4.62 6.82
C ARG A 134 -8.31 4.38 5.36
N ARG A 135 -9.53 3.89 5.09
CA ARG A 135 -10.03 3.69 3.72
C ARG A 135 -10.10 4.99 2.93
N GLN A 136 -10.60 6.06 3.57
CA GLN A 136 -10.66 7.39 2.96
C GLN A 136 -9.26 7.94 2.65
N ARG A 137 -8.33 7.83 3.60
CA ARG A 137 -6.93 8.22 3.41
C ARG A 137 -6.29 7.46 2.25
N ARG A 138 -6.37 6.13 2.24
CA ARG A 138 -5.85 5.29 1.15
C ARG A 138 -6.42 5.71 -0.21
N ALA A 139 -7.71 6.01 -0.28
CA ALA A 139 -8.32 6.48 -1.52
C ALA A 139 -7.82 7.88 -1.94
N ALA A 140 -7.61 8.78 -0.97
CA ALA A 140 -7.17 10.16 -1.21
C ALA A 140 -5.66 10.30 -1.50
N CYS A 141 -4.81 9.40 -0.98
CA CYS A 141 -3.36 9.50 -1.12
C CYS A 141 -2.83 8.92 -2.44
N ASP A 142 -2.22 9.76 -3.27
CA ASP A 142 -1.62 9.35 -4.55
C ASP A 142 -0.42 8.40 -4.38
N ASP A 143 0.39 8.57 -3.33
CA ASP A 143 1.55 7.70 -3.04
C ASP A 143 1.12 6.25 -2.81
N VAL A 144 -0.01 6.05 -2.12
CA VAL A 144 -0.58 4.73 -1.86
C VAL A 144 -1.06 4.10 -3.17
N ARG A 145 -1.73 4.89 -4.03
CA ARG A 145 -2.18 4.44 -5.36
C ARG A 145 -1.01 4.08 -6.28
N SER A 146 0.11 4.81 -6.19
CA SER A 146 1.32 4.54 -6.95
C SER A 146 1.93 3.20 -6.54
N ARG A 147 2.06 2.95 -5.22
CA ARG A 147 2.52 1.64 -4.71
C ARG A 147 1.58 0.49 -5.03
N ASP A 148 0.27 0.72 -4.95
CA ASP A 148 -0.72 -0.30 -5.35
C ASP A 148 -0.56 -0.64 -6.84
N SER A 149 -0.30 0.36 -7.70
CA SER A 149 -0.07 0.17 -9.13
C SER A 149 1.24 -0.60 -9.41
N GLU A 150 2.32 -0.28 -8.69
CA GLU A 150 3.57 -1.06 -8.73
C GLU A 150 3.36 -2.52 -8.30
N ALA A 151 2.57 -2.75 -7.24
CA ALA A 151 2.27 -4.09 -6.78
C ALA A 151 1.40 -4.87 -7.79
N VAL A 152 0.43 -4.21 -8.42
CA VAL A 152 -0.36 -4.78 -9.52
C VAL A 152 0.56 -5.17 -10.67
N ALA A 153 1.49 -4.30 -11.07
CA ALA A 153 2.44 -4.59 -12.14
C ALA A 153 3.28 -5.83 -11.83
N LYS A 154 3.77 -5.99 -10.60
CA LYS A 154 4.50 -7.20 -10.17
C LYS A 154 3.65 -8.47 -10.23
N VAL A 155 2.38 -8.39 -9.84
CA VAL A 155 1.46 -9.54 -9.94
C VAL A 155 1.23 -9.92 -11.39
N VAL A 156 0.99 -8.95 -12.26
CA VAL A 156 0.80 -9.18 -13.71
C VAL A 156 2.07 -9.75 -14.36
N GLU A 157 3.25 -9.26 -13.96
CA GLU A 157 4.53 -9.79 -14.43
C GLU A 157 4.70 -11.26 -14.04
N ALA A 158 4.46 -11.61 -12.78
CA ALA A 158 4.52 -13.00 -12.32
C ALA A 158 3.49 -13.91 -13.03
N GLU A 159 2.27 -13.43 -13.24
CA GLU A 159 1.25 -14.16 -14.02
C GLU A 159 1.69 -14.36 -15.48
N ARG A 160 2.30 -13.34 -16.09
CA ARG A 160 2.81 -13.41 -17.46
C ARG A 160 3.94 -14.43 -17.56
N GLU A 161 4.88 -14.43 -16.63
CA GLU A 161 5.95 -15.44 -16.55
C GLU A 161 5.37 -16.85 -16.47
N SER A 162 4.40 -17.08 -15.57
CA SER A 162 3.68 -18.34 -15.45
C SER A 162 2.99 -18.75 -16.75
N GLN A 163 2.30 -17.82 -17.43
CA GLN A 163 1.67 -18.08 -18.73
C GLN A 163 2.70 -18.43 -19.82
N THR A 164 3.83 -17.73 -19.86
CA THR A 164 4.88 -18.03 -20.86
C THR A 164 5.51 -19.39 -20.61
N ALA A 165 5.77 -19.76 -19.35
CA ALA A 165 6.26 -21.08 -18.98
C ALA A 165 5.25 -22.17 -19.34
N ALA A 166 3.97 -21.99 -19.02
CA ALA A 166 2.90 -22.91 -19.39
C ALA A 166 2.77 -23.07 -20.91
N LYS A 167 2.88 -21.97 -21.67
CA LYS A 167 2.86 -22.00 -23.13
C LYS A 167 4.07 -22.70 -23.73
N ALA A 168 5.25 -22.53 -23.13
CA ALA A 168 6.47 -23.24 -23.56
C ALA A 168 6.34 -24.75 -23.33
N LEU A 169 5.82 -25.16 -22.16
CA LEU A 169 5.52 -26.57 -21.87
C LEU A 169 4.49 -27.15 -22.84
N ALA A 170 3.40 -26.43 -23.10
CA ALA A 170 2.38 -26.87 -24.05
C ALA A 170 2.93 -26.99 -25.48
N ARG A 171 3.83 -26.09 -25.90
CA ARG A 171 4.51 -26.20 -27.21
C ARG A 171 5.45 -27.39 -27.27
N ALA A 172 6.23 -27.65 -26.22
CA ALA A 172 7.11 -28.81 -26.17
C ALA A 172 6.30 -30.11 -26.25
N ALA A 173 5.20 -30.22 -25.50
CA ALA A 173 4.29 -31.35 -25.57
C ALA A 173 3.70 -31.53 -26.98
N ALA A 174 3.24 -30.44 -27.63
CA ALA A 174 2.73 -30.50 -29.00
C ALA A 174 3.79 -30.93 -30.01
N GLN A 175 5.05 -30.49 -29.86
CA GLN A 175 6.17 -30.93 -30.71
C GLN A 175 6.49 -32.41 -30.53
N GLU A 176 6.43 -32.93 -29.29
CA GLU A 176 6.59 -34.36 -29.04
C GLU A 176 5.46 -35.18 -29.66
N GLU A 177 4.21 -34.72 -29.56
CA GLU A 177 3.06 -35.36 -30.20
C GLU A 177 3.17 -35.34 -31.72
N GLU A 178 3.57 -34.22 -32.31
CA GLU A 178 3.78 -34.09 -33.77
C GLU A 178 4.92 -35.01 -34.24
N ALA A 179 6.02 -35.09 -33.50
CA ALA A 179 7.12 -35.99 -33.82
C ALA A 179 6.67 -37.46 -33.83
N ARG A 180 5.90 -37.88 -32.81
CA ARG A 180 5.30 -39.23 -32.75
C ARG A 180 4.36 -39.48 -33.93
N TYR A 181 3.50 -38.51 -34.25
CA TYR A 181 2.59 -38.60 -35.40
C TYR A 181 3.35 -38.77 -36.72
N VAL A 182 4.44 -38.03 -36.92
CA VAL A 182 5.29 -38.13 -38.12
C VAL A 182 5.99 -39.49 -38.19
N GLU A 183 6.45 -40.04 -37.06
CA GLU A 183 7.02 -41.39 -37.01
C GLU A 183 5.98 -42.46 -37.40
N ASP A 184 4.79 -42.41 -36.80
CA ASP A 184 3.68 -43.30 -37.11
C ASP A 184 3.27 -43.20 -38.59
N TRP A 185 3.21 -41.97 -39.12
CA TRP A 185 2.90 -41.73 -40.53
C TRP A 185 3.96 -42.32 -41.46
N LYS A 186 5.25 -42.12 -41.15
CA LYS A 186 6.36 -42.74 -41.91
C LYS A 186 6.32 -44.26 -41.86
N ALA A 187 5.97 -44.85 -40.72
CA ALA A 187 5.80 -46.30 -40.59
C ALA A 187 4.68 -46.81 -41.49
N ARG A 188 3.53 -46.13 -41.52
CA ARG A 188 2.41 -46.46 -42.43
C ARG A 188 2.79 -46.31 -43.90
N LEU A 189 3.56 -45.28 -44.25
CA LEU A 189 4.02 -45.06 -45.63
C LEU A 189 4.94 -46.20 -46.08
N LYS A 190 5.90 -46.59 -45.23
CA LYS A 190 6.78 -47.74 -45.50
C LYS A 190 5.99 -49.03 -45.68
N GLN A 191 4.99 -49.27 -44.84
CA GLN A 191 4.12 -50.43 -44.96
C GLN A 191 3.35 -50.41 -46.28
N ALA A 192 2.80 -49.25 -46.68
CA ALA A 192 2.13 -49.11 -47.97
C ALA A 192 3.09 -49.34 -49.16
N ASP A 193 4.33 -48.84 -49.08
CA ASP A 193 5.36 -49.09 -50.09
C ASP A 193 5.74 -50.58 -50.18
N GLU A 194 5.83 -51.27 -49.04
CA GLU A 194 6.06 -52.72 -48.98
C GLU A 194 4.89 -53.51 -49.59
N ASP A 195 3.66 -53.13 -49.30
CA ASP A 195 2.45 -53.72 -49.87
C ASP A 195 2.39 -53.51 -51.40
N GLU A 196 2.72 -52.32 -51.90
CA GLU A 196 2.78 -52.05 -53.34
C GLU A 196 3.91 -52.82 -54.02
N LYS A 197 5.10 -52.91 -53.40
CA LYS A 197 6.19 -53.77 -53.90
C LYS A 197 5.75 -55.23 -53.98
N ALA A 198 5.08 -55.74 -52.94
CA ALA A 198 4.55 -57.11 -52.93
C ALA A 198 3.51 -57.33 -54.03
N LYS A 199 2.64 -56.35 -54.31
CA LYS A 199 1.69 -56.42 -55.44
C LYS A 199 2.41 -56.44 -56.79
N VAL A 200 3.40 -55.56 -56.99
CA VAL A 200 4.18 -55.47 -58.23
C VAL A 200 4.97 -56.76 -58.46
N ASP A 201 5.63 -57.28 -57.43
CA ASP A 201 6.35 -58.55 -57.50
C ASP A 201 5.39 -59.72 -57.75
N GLY A 202 4.20 -59.71 -57.13
CA GLY A 202 3.14 -60.67 -57.40
C GLY A 202 2.64 -60.60 -58.86
N THR A 203 2.44 -59.40 -59.42
CA THR A 203 2.06 -59.24 -60.83
C THR A 203 3.18 -59.68 -61.76
N ARG A 204 4.43 -59.40 -61.41
CA ARG A 204 5.61 -59.82 -62.16
C ARG A 204 5.77 -61.34 -62.15
N SER A 205 5.52 -62.01 -61.02
CA SER A 205 5.52 -63.48 -60.93
C SER A 205 4.44 -64.06 -61.84
N ARG A 206 3.20 -63.58 -61.74
CA ARG A 206 2.09 -64.02 -62.60
C ARG A 206 2.38 -63.76 -64.08
N ALA A 207 2.96 -62.62 -64.42
CA ALA A 207 3.36 -62.32 -65.80
C ALA A 207 4.45 -63.27 -66.31
N ARG A 208 5.40 -63.68 -65.46
CA ARG A 208 6.39 -64.71 -65.79
C ARG A 208 5.74 -66.07 -66.00
N GLU A 209 4.85 -66.48 -65.09
CA GLU A 209 4.09 -67.74 -65.22
C GLU A 209 3.27 -67.77 -66.52
N VAL A 210 2.57 -66.68 -66.84
CA VAL A 210 1.81 -66.52 -68.09
C VAL A 210 2.74 -66.56 -69.31
N LYS A 211 3.90 -65.92 -69.23
CA LYS A 211 4.90 -65.94 -70.31
C LYS A 211 5.43 -67.36 -70.54
N THR A 212 5.79 -68.10 -69.49
CA THR A 212 6.24 -69.49 -69.60
C THR A 212 5.15 -70.36 -70.25
N ALA A 213 3.89 -70.23 -69.81
CA ALA A 213 2.79 -70.96 -70.42
C ALA A 213 2.57 -70.60 -71.91
N LEU A 214 2.76 -69.33 -72.29
CA LEU A 214 2.71 -68.89 -73.69
C LEU A 214 3.89 -69.43 -74.52
N GLU A 215 5.09 -69.48 -73.95
CA GLU A 215 6.27 -70.07 -74.61
C GLU A 215 6.05 -71.57 -74.88
N GLU A 216 5.51 -72.32 -73.91
CA GLU A 216 5.10 -73.72 -74.10
C GLU A 216 4.05 -73.87 -75.20
N GLN A 217 3.03 -72.98 -75.25
CA GLN A 217 2.02 -72.99 -76.32
C GLN A 217 2.59 -72.69 -77.70
N VAL A 218 3.57 -71.78 -77.80
CA VAL A 218 4.27 -71.46 -79.05
C VAL A 218 5.13 -72.63 -79.49
N GLU A 219 5.82 -73.30 -78.57
CA GLU A 219 6.63 -74.48 -78.86
C GLU A 219 5.74 -75.64 -79.35
N ASP A 220 4.61 -75.89 -78.69
CA ASP A 220 3.60 -76.85 -79.14
C ASP A 220 3.03 -76.51 -80.51
N ARG A 221 2.76 -75.23 -80.78
CA ARG A 221 2.32 -74.78 -82.10
C ARG A 221 3.39 -75.00 -83.16
N ARG A 222 4.65 -74.67 -82.87
CA ARG A 222 5.78 -74.90 -83.78
C ARG A 222 5.94 -76.39 -84.09
N ARG A 223 5.86 -77.25 -83.08
CA ARG A 223 5.86 -78.71 -83.26
C ARG A 223 4.73 -79.16 -84.19
N ARG A 224 3.51 -78.67 -83.99
CA ARG A 224 2.36 -78.95 -84.90
C ARG A 224 2.54 -78.37 -86.31
N GLU A 225 3.22 -77.23 -86.44
CA GLU A 225 3.56 -76.65 -87.75
C GLU A 225 4.65 -77.45 -88.46
N GLU A 226 5.67 -77.92 -87.76
CA GLU A 226 6.71 -78.81 -88.30
C GLU A 226 6.13 -80.16 -88.72
N GLU A 227 5.23 -80.76 -87.93
CA GLU A 227 4.50 -81.96 -88.33
C GLU A 227 3.66 -81.73 -89.59
N ARG A 228 3.00 -80.57 -89.71
CA ARG A 228 2.27 -80.18 -90.92
C ARG A 228 3.22 -79.91 -92.09
N ARG A 229 4.39 -79.31 -91.85
CA ARG A 229 5.39 -79.04 -92.88
C ARG A 229 5.98 -80.33 -93.42
N ARG A 230 6.29 -81.30 -92.57
CA ARG A 230 6.74 -82.64 -92.99
C ARG A 230 5.70 -83.36 -93.84
N LYS A 231 4.40 -83.24 -93.49
CA LYS A 231 3.32 -83.76 -94.33
C LYS A 231 3.25 -83.07 -95.69
N ARG A 232 3.35 -81.73 -95.72
CA ARG A 232 3.42 -80.97 -96.98
C ARG A 232 4.66 -81.31 -97.79
N GLU A 233 5.83 -81.46 -97.18
CA GLU A 233 7.06 -81.84 -97.88
C GLU A 233 6.94 -83.25 -98.52
N GLN A 234 6.14 -84.15 -97.93
CA GLN A 234 5.80 -85.44 -98.52
C GLN A 234 4.84 -85.28 -99.71
N GLU A 235 3.79 -84.48 -99.56
CA GLU A 235 2.82 -84.17 -100.63
C GLU A 235 3.51 -83.42 -101.80
N ASP A 236 4.36 -82.43 -101.51
CA ASP A 236 5.13 -81.65 -102.48
C ASP A 236 6.15 -82.52 -103.22
N ALA A 237 6.75 -83.53 -102.58
CA ALA A 237 7.66 -84.47 -103.24
C ALA A 237 6.92 -85.35 -104.27
N GLU A 238 5.67 -85.70 -103.97
CA GLU A 238 4.79 -86.42 -104.90
C GLU A 238 4.38 -85.50 -106.07
N GLU A 239 4.02 -84.23 -105.79
CA GLU A 239 3.68 -83.24 -106.83
C GLU A 239 4.89 -82.83 -107.71
N LEU A 240 6.10 -82.75 -107.15
CA LEU A 240 7.34 -82.43 -107.90
C LEU A 240 7.73 -83.55 -108.88
N ALA A 241 7.43 -84.80 -108.56
CA ALA A 241 7.62 -85.92 -109.49
C ALA A 241 6.69 -85.80 -110.72
N ASP A 242 5.49 -85.27 -110.52
CA ASP A 242 4.50 -85.04 -111.58
C ASP A 242 4.81 -83.77 -112.39
N LEU A 243 5.28 -82.70 -111.75
CA LEU A 243 5.76 -81.48 -112.42
C LEU A 243 7.08 -81.68 -113.19
N GLY A 244 7.94 -82.62 -112.77
CA GLY A 244 9.14 -82.99 -113.51
C GLY A 244 8.83 -83.54 -114.91
N ARG A 245 7.68 -84.24 -115.06
CA ARG A 245 7.18 -84.72 -116.36
C ARG A 245 6.62 -83.59 -117.22
N ALA A 246 6.03 -82.55 -116.61
CA ALA A 246 5.49 -81.39 -117.31
C ALA A 246 6.58 -80.36 -117.72
N ARG A 247 7.63 -80.16 -116.91
CA ARG A 247 8.70 -79.19 -117.19
C ARG A 247 9.62 -79.57 -118.35
N ALA A 248 9.73 -80.85 -118.69
CA ALA A 248 10.43 -81.27 -119.90
C ALA A 248 9.72 -80.75 -121.18
N ALA A 249 8.41 -80.52 -121.13
CA ALA A 249 7.63 -79.97 -122.24
C ALA A 249 7.69 -78.43 -122.33
N ASP A 250 7.87 -77.73 -121.21
CA ASP A 250 7.89 -76.25 -121.16
C ASP A 250 9.28 -75.63 -121.44
N GLN A 251 10.38 -76.36 -121.24
CA GLN A 251 11.73 -75.83 -121.49
C GLN A 251 12.01 -75.52 -122.97
N GLU A 252 11.28 -76.13 -123.91
CA GLU A 252 11.33 -75.74 -125.33
C GLU A 252 10.64 -74.39 -125.60
N ALA A 253 9.68 -73.96 -124.77
CA ALA A 253 8.95 -72.70 -124.94
C ALA A 253 9.70 -71.49 -124.34
N ALA A 254 10.41 -71.67 -123.23
CA ALA A 254 11.05 -70.58 -122.49
C ALA A 254 12.33 -70.00 -123.15
N HIS A 255 12.97 -70.72 -124.07
CA HIS A 255 14.13 -70.19 -124.81
C HIS A 255 13.75 -68.99 -125.72
N LYS A 256 12.48 -68.87 -126.13
CA LYS A 256 12.00 -67.79 -127.00
C LYS A 256 11.69 -66.48 -126.26
N ALA A 257 11.44 -66.49 -124.95
CA ALA A 257 11.04 -65.30 -124.19
C ALA A 257 12.22 -64.48 -123.61
N ARG A 258 13.44 -65.03 -123.60
CA ARG A 258 14.62 -64.38 -122.98
C ARG A 258 15.24 -63.26 -123.81
N GLU A 259 14.95 -63.17 -125.11
CA GLU A 259 15.49 -62.10 -125.96
C GLU A 259 14.75 -60.76 -125.75
N GLU A 260 13.47 -60.77 -125.33
CA GLU A 260 12.63 -59.57 -125.21
C GLU A 260 12.84 -58.75 -123.92
N ALA A 261 13.57 -59.27 -122.93
CA ALA A 261 13.77 -58.60 -121.64
C ALA A 261 15.00 -57.67 -121.58
N ARG A 262 15.92 -57.76 -122.54
CA ARG A 262 17.16 -56.97 -122.55
C ARG A 262 16.96 -55.48 -122.90
N ASP A 263 15.89 -55.13 -123.61
CA ASP A 263 15.70 -53.76 -124.13
C ASP A 263 15.09 -52.75 -123.12
N ARG A 264 14.55 -53.20 -121.98
CA ARG A 264 13.89 -52.31 -121.00
C ARG A 264 14.80 -51.67 -119.95
N GLY A 265 16.08 -52.04 -119.90
CA GLY A 265 17.00 -51.65 -118.81
C GLY A 265 17.66 -50.26 -118.91
N LEU A 266 17.67 -49.62 -120.07
CA LEU A 266 18.44 -48.38 -120.31
C LEU A 266 17.74 -47.08 -119.85
N GLY A 267 16.43 -47.08 -119.60
CA GLY A 267 15.65 -45.85 -119.34
C GLY A 267 15.70 -45.27 -117.92
N VAL A 268 16.19 -46.01 -116.92
CA VAL A 268 16.08 -45.59 -115.50
C VAL A 268 17.28 -44.73 -115.03
N GLN A 269 18.39 -44.67 -115.78
CA GLN A 269 19.60 -43.96 -115.35
C GLN A 269 19.60 -42.44 -115.58
N GLU A 270 18.75 -41.90 -116.47
CA GLU A 270 18.77 -40.46 -116.80
C GLU A 270 17.94 -39.58 -115.84
N PHE A 271 16.98 -40.15 -115.12
CA PHE A 271 16.06 -39.41 -114.23
C PHE A 271 16.73 -38.86 -112.95
N ASN A 272 17.78 -39.52 -112.45
CA ASN A 272 18.40 -39.15 -111.16
C ASN A 272 19.38 -37.96 -111.22
N ARG A 273 19.83 -37.53 -112.41
CA ARG A 273 20.77 -36.39 -112.53
C ARG A 273 20.11 -35.00 -112.40
N ALA A 274 18.79 -34.89 -112.55
CA ALA A 274 18.09 -33.60 -112.55
C ALA A 274 17.77 -33.01 -111.15
N GLN A 275 17.75 -33.82 -110.09
CA GLN A 275 17.35 -33.37 -108.74
C GLN A 275 18.44 -32.67 -107.92
N GLN A 276 19.72 -32.86 -108.24
CA GLN A 276 20.82 -32.33 -107.43
C GLN A 276 21.02 -30.81 -107.58
N ALA A 277 20.61 -30.21 -108.70
CA ALA A 277 20.82 -28.79 -109.02
C ALA A 277 19.84 -27.81 -108.32
N ALA A 278 18.72 -28.29 -107.77
CA ALA A 278 17.68 -27.45 -107.16
C ALA A 278 17.97 -27.05 -105.69
N ARG A 279 18.87 -27.75 -105.00
CA ARG A 279 19.16 -27.53 -103.57
C ARG A 279 20.17 -26.41 -103.28
N THR A 280 21.07 -26.12 -104.22
CA THR A 280 22.14 -25.12 -104.01
C THR A 280 21.64 -23.66 -104.07
N ARG A 281 20.57 -23.38 -104.83
CA ARG A 281 20.02 -22.01 -104.97
C ARG A 281 19.31 -21.47 -103.72
N ARG A 282 18.81 -22.34 -102.82
CA ARG A 282 18.06 -21.91 -101.62
C ARG A 282 18.96 -21.37 -100.49
N ALA A 283 20.23 -21.75 -100.45
CA ALA A 283 21.15 -21.37 -99.37
C ALA A 283 21.75 -19.95 -99.51
N GLU A 284 21.69 -19.35 -100.71
CA GLU A 284 22.25 -18.01 -100.96
C GLU A 284 21.28 -16.86 -100.60
N GLU A 285 19.97 -17.14 -100.51
CA GLU A 285 18.93 -16.15 -100.20
C GLU A 285 18.80 -15.86 -98.69
N GLU A 286 19.12 -16.81 -97.81
CA GLU A 286 19.05 -16.62 -96.35
C GLU A 286 20.16 -15.70 -95.82
N LYS A 287 21.39 -15.78 -96.35
CA LYS A 287 22.51 -14.93 -95.92
C LYS A 287 22.33 -13.43 -96.20
N ARG A 288 21.46 -13.06 -97.14
CA ARG A 288 21.16 -11.64 -97.44
C ARG A 288 20.15 -11.02 -96.49
N ARG A 289 19.34 -11.81 -95.78
CA ARG A 289 18.34 -11.32 -94.83
C ARG A 289 18.93 -10.98 -93.46
N ASP A 290 19.97 -11.68 -93.02
CA ASP A 290 20.60 -11.45 -91.71
C ASP A 290 21.47 -10.16 -91.67
N LEU A 291 22.01 -9.71 -92.79
CA LEU A 291 22.81 -8.47 -92.88
C LEU A 291 21.98 -7.19 -92.75
N LEU A 292 20.69 -7.22 -93.10
CA LEU A 292 19.78 -6.06 -93.00
C LEU A 292 19.25 -5.80 -91.59
N LEU A 293 19.28 -6.82 -90.71
CA LEU A 293 18.79 -6.72 -89.33
C LEU A 293 19.82 -6.08 -88.38
N LEU A 294 21.12 -6.23 -88.68
CA LEU A 294 22.23 -5.67 -87.90
C LEU A 294 22.38 -4.15 -88.10
N ASP A 295 22.11 -3.66 -89.30
CA ASP A 295 22.26 -2.25 -89.69
C ASP A 295 21.15 -1.34 -89.12
N TYR A 296 20.03 -1.94 -88.67
CA TYR A 296 18.92 -1.25 -88.00
C TYR A 296 19.18 -1.05 -86.50
N ALA A 297 19.86 -2.00 -85.85
CA ALA A 297 20.14 -1.94 -84.41
C ALA A 297 21.19 -0.87 -84.05
N LEU A 298 22.20 -0.66 -84.90
CA LEU A 298 23.25 0.35 -84.70
C LEU A 298 22.74 1.80 -84.77
N LYS A 299 21.67 2.08 -85.54
CA LYS A 299 21.10 3.43 -85.67
C LYS A 299 20.24 3.84 -84.47
N CYS A 300 19.72 2.89 -83.69
CA CYS A 300 18.93 3.18 -82.50
C CYS A 300 19.78 3.53 -81.26
N GLU A 301 21.02 3.05 -81.14
CA GLU A 301 21.92 3.42 -80.03
C GLU A 301 22.53 4.82 -80.18
N GLU A 302 22.82 5.27 -81.42
CA GLU A 302 23.37 6.62 -81.67
C GLU A 302 22.38 7.75 -81.31
N GLU A 303 21.08 7.49 -81.32
CA GLU A 303 20.05 8.47 -80.90
C GLU A 303 19.83 8.52 -79.39
N ALA A 304 20.20 7.47 -78.65
CA ALA A 304 20.13 7.43 -77.19
C ALA A 304 21.29 8.18 -76.52
N ASN A 305 22.51 8.05 -77.05
CA ASN A 305 23.70 8.73 -76.52
C ASN A 305 23.64 10.26 -76.65
N ARG A 306 22.96 10.80 -77.68
CA ARG A 306 22.77 12.26 -77.85
C ARG A 306 21.81 12.89 -76.84
N ARG A 307 20.99 12.10 -76.12
CA ARG A 307 20.02 12.62 -75.13
C ARG A 307 20.59 12.73 -73.71
N ASP A 308 21.66 11.99 -73.41
CA ASP A 308 22.32 12.02 -72.10
C ASP A 308 23.40 13.10 -72.01
N GLU A 309 24.05 13.46 -73.11
CA GLU A 309 25.02 14.58 -73.16
C GLU A 309 24.35 15.95 -72.88
N ALA A 310 23.09 16.14 -73.28
CA ALA A 310 22.35 17.39 -73.06
C ALA A 310 21.85 17.62 -71.62
N LYS A 311 21.86 16.58 -70.76
CA LYS A 311 21.49 16.71 -69.33
C LYS A 311 22.68 17.10 -68.46
N ALA A 312 23.89 16.67 -68.83
CA ALA A 312 25.12 16.98 -68.10
C ALA A 312 25.51 18.47 -68.17
N GLU A 313 25.27 19.15 -69.30
CA GLU A 313 25.61 20.56 -69.48
C GLU A 313 24.71 21.53 -68.68
N ASN A 314 23.47 21.14 -68.38
CA ASN A 314 22.50 21.98 -67.67
C ASN A 314 22.71 21.97 -66.13
N GLU A 315 23.32 20.90 -65.59
CA GLU A 315 23.65 20.78 -64.16
C GLU A 315 24.91 21.58 -63.77
N GLU A 316 25.88 21.74 -64.69
CA GLU A 316 27.08 22.55 -64.47
C GLU A 316 26.80 24.07 -64.43
N GLU A 317 25.84 24.59 -65.19
CA GLU A 317 25.49 26.02 -65.19
C GLU A 317 24.76 26.45 -63.90
N MET A 318 23.93 25.58 -63.33
CA MET A 318 23.19 25.86 -62.09
C MET A 318 24.09 25.88 -60.85
N ALA A 319 25.14 25.05 -60.83
CA ALA A 319 26.14 25.03 -59.76
C ALA A 319 27.03 26.29 -59.71
N ARG A 320 27.34 26.90 -60.87
CA ARG A 320 28.15 28.14 -60.95
C ARG A 320 27.38 29.37 -60.49
N ARG A 321 26.06 29.45 -60.75
CA ARG A 321 25.21 30.58 -60.32
C ARG A 321 25.00 30.62 -58.80
N TYR A 322 24.86 29.47 -58.14
CA TYR A 322 24.67 29.36 -56.69
C TYR A 322 25.91 29.77 -55.88
N LYS A 323 27.12 29.56 -56.43
CA LYS A 323 28.39 29.94 -55.80
C LYS A 323 28.64 31.46 -55.82
N SER A 324 28.22 32.15 -56.89
CA SER A 324 28.35 33.62 -57.00
C SER A 324 27.42 34.43 -56.08
N TYR A 325 26.31 33.84 -55.64
CA TYR A 325 25.31 34.48 -54.77
C TYR A 325 25.74 34.49 -53.29
N LEU A 326 26.59 33.54 -52.86
CA LEU A 326 27.10 33.46 -51.48
C LEU A 326 28.29 34.40 -51.23
N ASP A 327 29.17 34.62 -52.21
CA ASP A 327 30.33 35.53 -52.09
C ASP A 327 29.93 37.03 -52.07
N GLY A 328 28.73 37.38 -52.56
CA GLY A 328 28.19 38.74 -52.52
C GLY A 328 27.54 39.16 -51.19
N PHE A 329 27.15 38.20 -50.34
CA PHE A 329 26.50 38.48 -49.05
C PHE A 329 27.53 38.75 -47.93
N ALA A 330 28.72 38.12 -48.00
CA ALA A 330 29.80 38.30 -47.03
C ALA A 330 30.44 39.70 -47.07
N LYS A 331 30.57 40.31 -48.26
CA LYS A 331 31.17 41.65 -48.43
C LYS A 331 30.26 42.80 -47.98
N LYS A 332 28.94 42.56 -47.87
CA LYS A 332 27.98 43.56 -47.39
C LYS A 332 27.92 43.67 -45.86
N GLN A 333 28.33 42.63 -45.12
CA GLN A 333 28.38 42.66 -43.66
C GLN A 333 29.60 43.42 -43.11
N GLU A 334 30.77 43.34 -43.76
CA GLU A 334 31.98 44.07 -43.32
C GLU A 334 31.87 45.60 -43.51
N GLU A 335 31.11 46.07 -44.51
CA GLU A 335 30.95 47.50 -44.80
C GLU A 335 29.98 48.24 -43.86
N ASP A 336 29.08 47.52 -43.17
CA ASP A 336 28.11 48.11 -42.23
C ASP A 336 28.67 48.20 -40.80
N ASP A 337 29.57 47.31 -40.38
CA ASP A 337 30.25 47.36 -39.07
C ASP A 337 31.32 48.47 -38.99
N ALA A 338 31.93 48.85 -40.11
CA ALA A 338 32.91 49.93 -40.20
C ALA A 338 32.31 51.35 -40.08
N LYS A 339 31.01 51.52 -40.39
CA LYS A 339 30.31 52.82 -40.30
C LYS A 339 29.87 53.16 -38.88
N ILE A 340 29.51 52.14 -38.08
CA ILE A 340 29.06 52.30 -36.68
C ILE A 340 30.22 52.73 -35.75
N THR A 341 31.47 52.41 -36.10
CA THR A 341 32.65 52.73 -35.30
C THR A 341 33.18 54.16 -35.55
N ALA A 342 32.95 54.74 -36.73
CA ALA A 342 33.38 56.10 -37.07
C ALA A 342 32.52 57.19 -36.39
N GLU A 343 31.22 57.00 -36.26
CA GLU A 343 30.29 58.01 -35.69
C GLU A 343 30.48 58.22 -34.16
N ARG A 344 31.07 57.25 -33.45
CA ARG A 344 31.33 57.36 -32.00
C ARG A 344 32.50 58.28 -31.64
N LEU A 345 33.47 58.45 -32.54
CA LEU A 345 34.69 59.23 -32.28
C LEU A 345 34.47 60.75 -32.45
N GLU A 346 33.49 61.17 -33.25
CA GLU A 346 33.21 62.59 -33.53
C GLU A 346 32.45 63.31 -32.39
N ILE A 347 31.64 62.58 -31.62
CA ILE A 347 30.85 63.14 -30.51
C ILE A 347 31.74 63.51 -29.31
N GLU A 348 32.81 62.76 -29.07
CA GLU A 348 33.70 62.94 -27.92
C GLU A 348 34.55 64.22 -28.04
N ASN A 349 35.00 64.56 -29.25
CA ASN A 349 35.86 65.73 -29.50
C ASN A 349 35.13 67.09 -29.39
N ARG A 350 33.80 67.11 -29.53
CA ARG A 350 33.00 68.35 -29.50
C ARG A 350 32.77 68.88 -28.08
N ILE A 351 32.75 67.99 -27.09
CA ILE A 351 32.46 68.32 -25.68
C ILE A 351 33.65 69.05 -25.02
N TRP A 352 34.88 68.74 -25.40
CA TRP A 352 36.08 69.33 -24.80
C TRP A 352 36.33 70.78 -25.21
N LYS A 353 35.98 71.18 -26.44
CA LYS A 353 36.21 72.55 -26.93
C LYS A 353 35.33 73.62 -26.28
N GLN A 354 34.11 73.27 -25.83
CA GLN A 354 33.19 74.26 -25.23
C GLN A 354 33.59 74.70 -23.82
N LYS A 355 34.33 73.87 -23.07
CA LYS A 355 34.74 74.19 -21.70
C LYS A 355 35.89 75.20 -21.60
N ASP A 356 36.71 75.31 -22.65
CA ASP A 356 37.92 76.15 -22.62
C ASP A 356 37.61 77.64 -22.86
N ASP A 357 36.58 77.94 -23.67
CA ASP A 357 36.23 79.31 -24.05
C ASP A 357 35.47 80.10 -22.96
N GLU A 358 34.75 79.44 -22.04
CA GLU A 358 34.02 80.11 -20.95
C GLU A 358 34.94 80.69 -19.86
N GLN A 359 36.08 80.03 -19.60
CA GLN A 359 37.04 80.44 -18.57
C GLN A 359 37.69 81.80 -18.87
N ARG A 360 37.93 82.09 -20.15
CA ARG A 360 38.69 83.27 -20.58
C ARG A 360 37.96 84.60 -20.37
N LYS A 361 36.64 84.64 -20.57
CA LYS A 361 35.83 85.88 -20.49
C LYS A 361 35.60 86.38 -19.06
N GLN A 362 35.70 85.51 -18.06
CA GLN A 362 35.46 85.87 -16.65
C GLN A 362 36.64 86.64 -16.02
N ALA A 363 37.86 86.49 -16.56
CA ALA A 363 39.05 87.14 -16.01
C ALA A 363 39.08 88.65 -16.32
N GLU A 364 38.66 89.06 -17.51
CA GLU A 364 38.77 90.45 -17.96
C GLU A 364 37.79 91.41 -17.26
N ALA A 365 36.58 90.95 -16.93
CA ALA A 365 35.57 91.77 -16.23
C ALA A 365 35.95 92.13 -14.77
N ARG A 366 36.81 91.33 -14.12
CA ARG A 366 37.20 91.54 -12.71
C ARG A 366 38.19 92.68 -12.53
N ALA A 367 39.02 92.96 -13.53
CA ALA A 367 40.05 93.99 -13.44
C ALA A 367 39.45 95.41 -13.43
N TYR A 368 38.37 95.64 -14.17
CA TYR A 368 37.76 96.97 -14.31
C TYR A 368 37.01 97.44 -13.04
N LEU A 369 36.37 96.52 -12.30
CA LEU A 369 35.59 96.83 -11.09
C LEU A 369 36.46 97.31 -9.91
N MET A 370 37.71 96.85 -9.81
CA MET A 370 38.58 97.13 -8.67
C MET A 370 39.07 98.59 -8.60
N ALA A 371 39.12 99.30 -9.72
CA ALA A 371 39.64 100.66 -9.77
C ALA A 371 38.70 101.69 -9.11
N GLN A 372 37.37 101.54 -9.24
CA GLN A 372 36.39 102.48 -8.66
C GLN A 372 36.22 102.34 -7.14
N VAL A 373 36.40 101.14 -6.59
CA VAL A 373 36.18 100.84 -5.17
C VAL A 373 37.17 101.56 -4.25
N ASN A 374 38.39 101.83 -4.73
CA ASN A 374 39.44 102.43 -3.91
C ASN A 374 39.22 103.93 -3.65
N ALA A 375 38.56 104.65 -4.56
CA ALA A 375 38.29 106.08 -4.41
C ALA A 375 37.25 106.37 -3.30
N GLY A 376 36.17 105.59 -3.22
CA GLY A 376 35.13 105.74 -2.18
C GLY A 376 35.59 105.39 -0.76
N ARG A 377 36.70 104.67 -0.61
CA ARG A 377 37.17 104.18 0.70
C ARG A 377 37.80 105.27 1.56
N GLN A 378 38.31 106.34 0.98
CA GLN A 378 39.02 107.39 1.73
C GLN A 378 38.07 108.35 2.45
N GLU A 379 36.90 108.66 1.89
CA GLU A 379 35.91 109.53 2.55
C GLU A 379 35.19 108.86 3.72
N GLN A 380 35.01 107.54 3.69
CA GLN A 380 34.36 106.78 4.77
C GLN A 380 35.15 106.79 6.09
N LEU A 381 36.49 106.80 6.04
CA LEU A 381 37.33 106.72 7.23
C LEU A 381 37.24 107.96 8.12
N ALA A 382 36.97 109.13 7.54
CA ALA A 382 36.86 110.38 8.28
C ALA A 382 35.59 110.46 9.14
N ARG A 383 34.46 109.92 8.65
CA ARG A 383 33.20 109.83 9.42
C ARG A 383 33.26 108.79 10.54
N GLN A 384 33.97 107.68 10.34
CA GLN A 384 34.06 106.61 11.33
C GLN A 384 34.72 107.03 12.65
N ARG A 385 35.67 107.97 12.63
CA ARG A 385 36.39 108.34 13.86
C ARG A 385 35.54 109.06 14.90
N ARG A 386 34.53 109.83 14.48
CA ARG A 386 33.63 110.53 15.43
C ARG A 386 32.61 109.58 16.07
N ALA A 387 32.08 108.63 15.31
CA ALA A 387 31.16 107.60 15.83
C ALA A 387 31.81 106.69 16.89
N LEU A 388 33.13 106.48 16.80
CA LEU A 388 33.87 105.54 17.65
C LEU A 388 34.06 106.00 19.11
N ILE A 389 33.86 107.30 19.39
CA ILE A 389 34.01 107.85 20.73
C ILE A 389 32.73 107.63 21.55
N ASP A 390 31.57 107.90 20.96
CA ASP A 390 30.27 107.72 21.61
C ASP A 390 29.95 106.23 21.82
N GLU A 391 30.37 105.38 20.89
CA GLU A 391 30.23 103.92 20.96
C GLU A 391 30.95 103.30 22.18
N LYS A 392 32.05 103.89 22.67
CA LYS A 392 32.81 103.33 23.80
C LYS A 392 32.08 103.45 25.13
N ALA A 393 31.20 104.43 25.28
CA ALA A 393 30.44 104.63 26.51
C ALA A 393 29.28 103.60 26.62
N GLU A 394 28.56 103.38 25.52
CA GLU A 394 27.48 102.40 25.43
C GLU A 394 27.99 100.96 25.60
N ARG A 395 29.13 100.63 24.98
CA ARG A 395 29.75 99.29 25.09
C ARG A 395 30.04 98.86 26.54
N ARG A 396 30.38 99.79 27.44
CA ARG A 396 30.68 99.41 28.84
C ARG A 396 29.44 98.95 29.61
N ALA A 397 28.29 99.60 29.38
CA ALA A 397 27.03 99.19 29.97
C ALA A 397 26.55 97.85 29.38
N GLU A 398 26.80 97.63 28.09
CA GLU A 398 26.52 96.34 27.43
C GLU A 398 27.35 95.19 28.01
N VAL A 399 28.65 95.39 28.31
CA VAL A 399 29.51 94.32 28.85
C VAL A 399 28.99 93.76 30.18
N GLU A 400 28.48 94.61 31.08
CA GLU A 400 27.97 94.14 32.37
C GLU A 400 26.64 93.39 32.24
N ALA A 401 25.75 93.85 31.35
CA ALA A 401 24.51 93.14 31.03
C ALA A 401 24.81 91.76 30.39
N LEU A 402 25.80 91.71 29.48
CA LEU A 402 26.26 90.48 28.84
C LEU A 402 26.87 89.50 29.85
N ARG A 403 27.56 89.99 30.89
CA ARG A 403 28.16 89.12 31.91
C ARG A 403 27.10 88.39 32.74
N ARG A 404 26.04 89.07 33.16
CA ARG A 404 24.91 88.45 33.88
C ARG A 404 24.16 87.45 33.00
N GLN A 405 23.92 87.81 31.74
CA GLN A 405 23.34 86.89 30.76
C GLN A 405 24.22 85.65 30.56
N ARG A 406 25.55 85.79 30.58
CA ARG A 406 26.47 84.65 30.43
C ARG A 406 26.41 83.68 31.61
N GLU A 407 26.34 84.18 32.84
CA GLU A 407 26.23 83.33 34.04
C GLU A 407 24.87 82.61 34.12
N ASP A 408 23.79 83.22 33.62
CA ASP A 408 22.49 82.56 33.47
C ASP A 408 22.52 81.52 32.33
N LEU A 409 23.22 81.80 31.23
CA LEU A 409 23.42 80.86 30.13
C LEU A 409 24.25 79.66 30.55
N ASP A 410 25.35 79.84 31.28
CA ASP A 410 26.21 78.77 31.76
C ASP A 410 25.42 77.80 32.68
N ARG A 411 24.58 78.33 33.59
CA ARG A 411 23.68 77.50 34.41
C ARG A 411 22.67 76.72 33.56
N GLN A 412 22.09 77.35 32.54
CA GLN A 412 21.19 76.67 31.62
C GLN A 412 21.91 75.61 30.78
N GLU A 413 23.18 75.83 30.42
CA GLU A 413 24.00 74.86 29.69
C GLU A 413 24.35 73.65 30.54
N ASP A 414 24.71 73.84 31.81
CA ASP A 414 24.97 72.75 32.75
C ASP A 414 23.72 71.90 32.99
N GLU A 415 22.55 72.52 33.18
CA GLU A 415 21.28 71.80 33.29
C GLU A 415 20.93 71.04 32.00
N LYS A 416 21.16 71.66 30.82
CA LYS A 416 20.97 70.99 29.53
C LYS A 416 21.93 69.81 29.36
N LEU A 417 23.18 69.95 29.81
CA LEU A 417 24.18 68.89 29.74
C LEU A 417 23.82 67.72 30.66
N ALA A 418 23.41 67.99 31.89
CA ALA A 418 22.93 66.98 32.83
C ALA A 418 21.68 66.26 32.30
N ARG A 419 20.71 66.99 31.74
CA ARG A 419 19.53 66.40 31.09
C ARG A 419 19.92 65.53 29.88
N ARG A 420 20.85 66.00 29.05
CA ARG A 420 21.37 65.22 27.90
C ARG A 420 22.05 63.93 28.35
N GLN A 421 22.86 63.99 29.41
CA GLN A 421 23.52 62.80 29.97
C GLN A 421 22.50 61.81 30.56
N ALA A 422 21.47 62.29 31.25
CA ALA A 422 20.40 61.45 31.77
C ALA A 422 19.60 60.77 30.65
N VAL A 423 19.23 61.53 29.61
CA VAL A 423 18.56 60.99 28.41
C VAL A 423 19.44 59.99 27.67
N TYR A 424 20.73 60.25 27.54
CA TYR A 424 21.68 59.33 26.90
C TYR A 424 21.79 58.01 27.66
N LYS A 425 21.89 58.05 29.00
CA LYS A 425 21.93 56.85 29.84
C LYS A 425 20.62 56.06 29.76
N ALA A 426 19.47 56.74 29.79
CA ALA A 426 18.16 56.09 29.65
C ALA A 426 18.01 55.42 28.28
N ASN A 427 18.38 56.10 27.20
CA ASN A 427 18.35 55.56 25.84
C ASN A 427 19.31 54.36 25.70
N MET A 428 20.53 54.43 26.27
CA MET A 428 21.46 53.30 26.26
C MET A 428 20.89 52.06 26.96
N LEU A 429 20.19 52.22 28.09
CA LEU A 429 19.53 51.13 28.78
C LEU A 429 18.36 50.57 27.96
N GLU A 430 17.54 51.45 27.38
CA GLU A 430 16.43 51.05 26.52
C GLU A 430 16.91 50.27 25.28
N VAL A 431 17.99 50.72 24.63
CA VAL A 431 18.60 50.02 23.50
C VAL A 431 19.14 48.65 23.93
N ARG A 432 19.74 48.54 25.12
CA ARG A 432 20.19 47.24 25.66
C ARG A 432 19.01 46.29 25.91
N ASP A 433 17.92 46.79 26.49
CA ASP A 433 16.71 45.99 26.70
C ASP A 433 16.06 45.60 25.37
N GLN A 434 16.03 46.49 24.39
CA GLN A 434 15.58 46.19 23.03
C GLN A 434 16.47 45.14 22.34
N MET A 435 17.79 45.17 22.58
CA MET A 435 18.70 44.15 22.06
C MET A 435 18.49 42.79 22.73
N ALA A 436 18.30 42.78 24.06
CA ALA A 436 18.04 41.55 24.82
C ALA A 436 16.69 40.92 24.42
N THR A 437 15.63 41.72 24.32
CA THR A 437 14.31 41.26 23.87
C THR A 437 14.34 40.74 22.44
N LYS A 438 15.02 41.44 21.50
CA LYS A 438 15.23 40.94 20.12
C LYS A 438 16.07 39.65 20.08
N ALA A 439 17.07 39.52 20.94
CA ALA A 439 17.87 38.30 21.01
C ALA A 439 17.04 37.11 21.50
N ASN A 440 16.20 37.31 22.52
CA ASN A 440 15.27 36.30 23.03
C ASN A 440 14.23 35.92 21.97
N LEU A 441 13.60 36.90 21.32
CA LEU A 441 12.65 36.65 20.23
C LEU A 441 13.28 35.83 19.10
N ARG A 442 14.52 36.15 18.69
CA ARG A 442 15.24 35.36 17.68
C ARG A 442 15.57 33.94 18.16
N ALA A 443 15.84 33.76 19.45
CA ALA A 443 16.05 32.43 20.02
C ALA A 443 14.75 31.62 20.03
N ASP A 444 13.64 32.24 20.40
CA ASP A 444 12.30 31.63 20.37
C ASP A 444 11.89 31.30 18.94
N GLU A 445 12.11 32.18 17.97
CA GLU A 445 11.88 31.94 16.54
C GLU A 445 12.70 30.75 16.03
N ARG A 446 13.99 30.67 16.39
CA ARG A 446 14.85 29.52 16.04
C ARG A 446 14.36 28.23 16.67
N GLN A 447 13.92 28.29 17.92
CA GLN A 447 13.37 27.13 18.62
C GLN A 447 12.04 26.69 18.00
N ALA A 448 11.16 27.64 17.66
CA ALA A 448 9.90 27.37 16.98
C ALA A 448 10.15 26.73 15.61
N ALA A 449 11.06 27.31 14.80
CA ALA A 449 11.44 26.75 13.50
C ALA A 449 12.04 25.34 13.62
N TYR A 450 12.86 25.09 14.65
CA TYR A 450 13.41 23.76 14.91
C TYR A 450 12.33 22.75 15.31
N LEU A 451 11.38 23.15 16.16
CA LEU A 451 10.27 22.31 16.59
C LEU A 451 9.31 22.03 15.42
N GLU A 452 9.06 23.01 14.57
CA GLU A 452 8.27 22.87 13.35
C GLU A 452 8.94 21.91 12.36
N ALA A 453 10.25 22.06 12.11
CA ALA A 453 11.00 21.13 11.28
C ALA A 453 11.00 19.70 11.84
N LYS A 454 11.11 19.54 13.17
CA LYS A 454 10.98 18.25 13.86
C LYS A 454 9.58 17.65 13.71
N LEU A 455 8.54 18.48 13.82
CA LEU A 455 7.16 18.07 13.64
C LEU A 455 6.92 17.63 12.20
N GLN A 456 7.37 18.41 11.22
CA GLN A 456 7.27 18.08 9.81
C GLN A 456 7.98 16.76 9.50
N ALA A 457 9.23 16.59 9.96
CA ALA A 457 9.96 15.34 9.78
C ALA A 457 9.28 14.13 10.44
N LYS A 458 8.57 14.33 11.56
CA LYS A 458 7.76 13.29 12.18
C LYS A 458 6.52 12.99 11.33
N VAL A 459 5.80 14.01 10.86
CA VAL A 459 4.62 13.85 9.98
C VAL A 459 5.01 13.13 8.69
N ASP A 460 6.12 13.50 8.07
CA ASP A 460 6.63 12.85 6.85
C ASP A 460 6.99 11.39 7.11
N ARG A 461 7.61 11.09 8.27
CA ARG A 461 7.92 9.72 8.68
C ARG A 461 6.66 8.90 8.95
N ASP A 462 5.69 9.48 9.65
CA ASP A 462 4.41 8.84 9.97
C ASP A 462 3.61 8.60 8.68
N HIS A 463 3.64 9.55 7.73
CA HIS A 463 3.07 9.40 6.38
C HIS A 463 3.76 8.29 5.61
N ALA A 464 5.10 8.30 5.53
CA ALA A 464 5.86 7.25 4.85
C ALA A 464 5.58 5.85 5.45
N ALA A 465 5.49 5.75 6.76
CA ALA A 465 5.11 4.51 7.45
C ALA A 465 3.66 4.10 7.16
N ALA A 466 2.72 5.05 7.12
CA ALA A 466 1.33 4.79 6.73
C ALA A 466 1.23 4.30 5.29
N VAL A 467 1.92 4.96 4.35
CA VAL A 467 1.97 4.56 2.94
C VAL A 467 2.59 3.17 2.77
N ALA A 468 3.66 2.86 3.52
CA ALA A 468 4.28 1.54 3.48
C ALA A 468 3.38 0.43 4.05
N ASN A 469 2.59 0.72 5.09
CA ASN A 469 1.67 -0.24 5.69
C ASN A 469 0.35 -0.41 4.90
N GLU A 470 -0.14 0.66 4.27
CA GLU A 470 -1.44 0.68 3.59
C GLU A 470 -1.33 0.38 2.09
N GLY A 471 -0.19 0.69 1.47
CA GLY A 471 0.06 0.51 0.03
C GLY A 471 0.73 -0.81 -0.31
N GLY A 472 0.69 -1.15 -1.60
CA GLY A 472 1.24 -2.41 -2.11
C GLY A 472 0.31 -3.61 -1.91
N VAL A 473 -0.97 -3.36 -1.56
CA VAL A 473 -1.97 -4.40 -1.35
C VAL A 473 -2.81 -4.54 -2.60
N VAL A 474 -2.49 -5.54 -3.42
CA VAL A 474 -3.25 -5.88 -4.61
C VAL A 474 -4.52 -6.62 -4.22
N ARG A 475 -5.66 -6.07 -4.63
CA ARG A 475 -6.95 -6.73 -4.46
C ARG A 475 -7.21 -7.59 -5.69
N THR A 476 -7.08 -8.90 -5.58
CA THR A 476 -7.35 -9.82 -6.71
C THR A 476 -8.85 -10.16 -6.81
N HIS A 477 -9.56 -10.14 -5.69
CA HIS A 477 -10.99 -10.46 -5.61
C HIS A 477 -11.83 -9.21 -5.31
N HIS A 478 -12.75 -8.89 -6.24
CA HIS A 478 -13.67 -7.76 -6.17
C HIS A 478 -15.10 -8.27 -6.09
N PRO A 479 -15.57 -8.72 -4.90
CA PRO A 479 -16.94 -9.20 -4.77
C PRO A 479 -17.91 -8.04 -4.99
N LEU A 480 -18.99 -8.31 -5.71
CA LEU A 480 -20.13 -7.40 -5.80
C LEU A 480 -20.66 -7.18 -4.38
N LYS A 481 -20.77 -5.92 -3.96
CA LYS A 481 -21.35 -5.59 -2.66
C LYS A 481 -22.84 -5.93 -2.70
N GLY A 482 -23.23 -7.04 -2.06
CA GLY A 482 -24.63 -7.35 -1.83
C GLY A 482 -25.23 -6.34 -0.85
N THR A 483 -26.25 -5.60 -1.28
CA THR A 483 -27.06 -4.79 -0.38
C THR A 483 -27.99 -5.71 0.40
N GLN A 484 -27.70 -5.95 1.69
CA GLN A 484 -28.68 -6.55 2.59
C GLN A 484 -29.74 -5.50 2.90
N TRP A 485 -30.83 -5.51 2.13
CA TRP A 485 -31.99 -4.65 2.37
C TRP A 485 -32.91 -5.20 3.47
N TYR A 486 -32.69 -6.44 3.93
CA TYR A 486 -33.54 -7.13 4.90
C TYR A 486 -32.73 -8.03 5.84
N THR A 487 -32.15 -7.43 6.88
CA THR A 487 -31.72 -8.02 8.16
C THR A 487 -31.50 -6.86 9.11
#